data_AF-G0U792-F1
#
_entry.id   AF-G0U792-F1
#
_cell.length_a   1.000
_cell.length_b   1.000
_cell.length_c   1.000
_cell.angle_alpha   90.00
_cell.angle_beta   90.00
_cell.angle_gamma   90.00
#
_symmetry.space_group_name_H-M   'P 1'
#
loop_
_entity.id
_entity.type
_entity.pdbx_description
1 polymer ?
#
loop_
_entity_poly.entity_id
_entity_poly.type
_entity_poly.pdbx_seq_one_letter_code
_entity_poly.pdbx_strand_id
1 'polypeptide(L)'
;RTVVQMYESLIQKGILRDDPGQREMLEACGPLMRHIEALRRQNNTSELPAVPLRNGTPHTGGKGSNKSSSFMDSLHSVTSACGATIRGFLSRGLEAMRRAVPNYWARDVVVRWPENIGTAKRTGLYLWGDVGVGKTLVMDLFELCETPHFSKRRTHLHFFMCDLIARLQRAESHMRHHSVAPMDIVVNDMLRESPILCLDEFQTLDVAHASLLAAFFSRALPRGLILFTTSNRPPQSLTLISSAFEVCVPLLWRYCDVVQCHSIRDYRENASKSHHERLFLYPNTKDNAKRLIKRVESGVIGDCTWVKDATIWLCGRELIVPFHCGGVALLDFSTICGALGPPDFHCIAKTFHTVVITNIPRINGLDRNAAQQFVIMIDELYQYNVKLL
;
A
#
# COMPACT_ATOMS: atom_id res chain seq x y z
N ARG A 1 0.75 -23.65 -7.86
CA ARG A 1 1.85 -23.32 -8.78
C ARG A 1 2.81 -22.41 -8.03
N THR A 2 4.11 -22.56 -8.21
CA THR A 2 5.08 -21.60 -7.64
C THR A 2 5.05 -20.29 -8.42
N VAL A 3 5.56 -19.21 -7.82
CA VAL A 3 5.67 -17.90 -8.50
C VAL A 3 6.48 -18.02 -9.80
N VAL A 4 7.57 -18.79 -9.77
CA VAL A 4 8.42 -19.10 -10.94
C VAL A 4 7.64 -19.84 -12.02
N GLN A 5 6.85 -20.86 -11.69
CA GLN A 5 6.03 -21.58 -12.67
C GLN A 5 4.99 -20.68 -13.35
N MET A 6 4.43 -19.71 -12.62
CA MET A 6 3.50 -18.74 -13.20
C MET A 6 4.22 -17.83 -14.19
N TYR A 7 5.41 -17.35 -13.84
CA TYR A 7 6.26 -16.57 -14.74
C TYR A 7 6.63 -17.34 -16.02
N GLU A 8 7.08 -18.60 -15.88
CA GLU A 8 7.39 -19.46 -17.03
C GLU A 8 6.18 -19.69 -17.93
N SER A 9 4.99 -19.85 -17.35
CA SER A 9 3.74 -19.97 -18.13
C SER A 9 3.41 -18.69 -18.90
N LEU A 10 3.69 -17.52 -18.34
CA LEU A 10 3.50 -16.24 -19.03
C LEU A 10 4.52 -16.02 -20.15
N ILE A 11 5.75 -16.51 -20.00
CA ILE A 11 6.75 -16.54 -21.07
C ILE A 11 6.31 -17.47 -22.20
N GLN A 12 5.86 -18.69 -21.87
CA GLN A 12 5.37 -19.65 -22.87
C GLN A 12 4.16 -19.11 -23.66
N LYS A 13 3.32 -18.29 -23.03
CA LYS A 13 2.19 -17.61 -23.68
C LYS A 13 2.61 -16.37 -24.48
N GLY A 14 3.88 -15.99 -24.47
CA GLY A 14 4.38 -14.79 -25.14
C GLY A 14 3.96 -13.47 -24.50
N ILE A 15 3.41 -13.51 -23.28
CA ILE A 15 2.98 -12.31 -22.55
C ILE A 15 4.19 -11.58 -21.96
N LEU A 16 5.16 -12.33 -21.43
CA LEU A 16 6.40 -11.81 -20.87
C LEU A 16 7.62 -12.26 -21.69
N ARG A 17 8.68 -11.47 -21.62
CA ARG A 17 10.01 -11.86 -22.12
C ARG A 17 10.83 -12.39 -20.96
N ASP A 18 11.56 -13.47 -21.19
CA ASP A 18 12.45 -14.05 -20.18
C ASP A 18 13.58 -13.07 -19.86
N ASP A 19 13.79 -12.84 -18.56
CA ASP A 19 14.84 -11.98 -18.03
C ASP A 19 15.46 -12.65 -16.79
N PRO A 20 16.79 -12.90 -16.79
CA PRO A 20 17.45 -13.56 -15.66
C PRO A 20 17.30 -12.81 -14.32
N GLY A 21 17.28 -11.48 -14.34
CA GLY A 21 17.15 -10.68 -13.12
C GLY A 21 15.74 -10.77 -12.54
N GLN A 22 14.70 -10.80 -13.37
CA GLN A 22 13.35 -11.09 -12.91
C GLN A 22 13.24 -12.51 -12.32
N ARG A 23 13.89 -13.50 -12.94
CA ARG A 23 13.91 -14.88 -12.45
C ARG A 23 14.52 -14.97 -11.05
N GLU A 24 15.65 -14.31 -10.81
CA GLU A 24 16.28 -14.25 -9.49
C GLU A 24 15.33 -13.65 -8.43
N MET A 25 14.63 -12.57 -8.76
CA MET A 25 13.63 -11.97 -7.87
C MET A 25 12.46 -12.91 -7.55
N LEU A 26 12.04 -13.72 -8.52
CA LEU A 26 10.96 -14.69 -8.34
C LEU A 26 11.40 -15.90 -7.49
N GLU A 27 12.66 -16.32 -7.64
CA GLU A 27 13.26 -17.37 -6.83
C GLU A 27 13.40 -16.97 -5.36
N ALA A 28 13.58 -15.67 -5.08
CA ALA A 28 13.55 -15.11 -3.73
C ALA A 28 12.19 -15.30 -3.03
N CYS A 29 11.09 -15.50 -3.75
CA CYS A 29 9.80 -15.87 -3.15
C CYS A 29 9.74 -17.34 -2.69
N GLY A 30 10.69 -18.19 -3.12
CA GLY A 30 10.72 -19.62 -2.82
C GLY A 30 10.74 -19.95 -1.31
N PRO A 31 11.65 -19.38 -0.51
CA PRO A 31 11.67 -19.55 0.94
C PRO A 31 10.35 -19.17 1.61
N LEU A 32 9.76 -18.04 1.22
CA LEU A 32 8.48 -17.55 1.73
C LEU A 32 7.33 -18.52 1.42
N MET A 33 7.24 -19.00 0.17
CA MET A 33 6.22 -19.98 -0.23
C MET A 33 6.36 -21.31 0.52
N ARG A 34 7.60 -21.82 0.68
CA ARG A 34 7.85 -23.02 1.48
C ARG A 34 7.46 -22.83 2.95
N HIS A 35 7.64 -21.63 3.49
CA HIS A 35 7.20 -21.31 4.85
C HIS A 35 5.67 -21.38 4.98
N ILE A 36 4.93 -20.76 4.05
CA ILE A 36 3.46 -20.79 4.01
C ILE A 36 2.94 -22.23 3.87
N GLU A 37 3.53 -23.02 2.98
CA GLU A 37 3.16 -24.43 2.81
C GLU A 37 3.45 -25.27 4.05
N ALA A 38 4.55 -25.00 4.77
CA ALA A 38 4.87 -25.70 6.01
C ALA A 38 3.85 -25.39 7.11
N LEU A 39 3.40 -24.14 7.25
CA LEU A 39 2.36 -23.76 8.20
C LEU A 39 1.02 -24.45 7.88
N ARG A 40 0.69 -24.57 6.59
CA ARG A 40 -0.49 -25.33 6.14
C ARG A 40 -0.42 -26.79 6.60
N ARG A 41 0.72 -27.46 6.41
CA ARG A 41 0.88 -28.87 6.82
C ARG A 41 0.69 -29.05 8.33
N GLN A 42 1.20 -28.11 9.13
CA GLN A 42 1.04 -28.13 10.58
C GLN A 42 -0.43 -27.97 11.00
N ASN A 43 -1.15 -27.01 10.42
CA ASN A 43 -2.58 -26.79 10.70
C ASN A 43 -3.44 -28.00 10.31
N ASN A 44 -3.13 -28.66 9.19
CA ASN A 44 -3.86 -29.86 8.76
C ASN A 44 -3.57 -31.09 9.63
N THR A 45 -2.41 -31.18 10.28
CA THR A 45 -2.08 -32.29 11.20
C THR A 45 -2.69 -32.14 12.59
N SER A 46 -3.11 -30.93 12.98
CA SER A 46 -3.81 -30.67 14.25
C SER A 46 -5.31 -31.00 14.21
N GLU A 47 -5.86 -31.40 13.07
CA GLU A 47 -7.25 -31.87 12.96
C GLU A 47 -7.29 -33.39 12.77
N LEU A 48 -7.60 -34.18 13.83
CA LEU A 48 -8.31 -35.49 13.85
C LEU A 48 -8.37 -36.10 15.29
N PRO A 49 -9.39 -36.89 15.68
CA PRO A 49 -10.64 -37.21 14.99
C PRO A 49 -11.91 -36.66 15.67
N ALA A 50 -12.97 -36.58 14.88
CA ALA A 50 -14.31 -36.15 15.27
C ALA A 50 -14.89 -36.96 16.45
N VAL A 51 -15.35 -36.25 17.47
CA VAL A 51 -16.27 -36.78 18.49
C VAL A 51 -17.68 -36.79 17.89
N PRO A 52 -18.48 -37.86 18.02
CA PRO A 52 -19.81 -37.92 17.41
C PRO A 52 -20.74 -36.91 18.09
N LEU A 53 -21.32 -36.00 17.29
CA LEU A 53 -22.37 -35.09 17.72
C LEU A 53 -23.62 -35.89 18.11
N ARG A 54 -24.04 -35.75 19.38
CA ARG A 54 -25.30 -36.27 19.89
C ARG A 54 -26.41 -35.28 19.54
N ASN A 55 -27.42 -35.77 18.83
CA ASN A 55 -28.60 -35.04 18.36
C ASN A 55 -29.31 -34.27 19.48
N GLY A 56 -29.59 -32.99 19.22
CA GLY A 56 -30.52 -32.14 19.98
C GLY A 56 -31.28 -31.22 19.03
N THR A 57 -32.60 -31.35 19.05
CA THR A 57 -33.63 -30.78 18.17
C THR A 57 -33.81 -29.24 18.25
N PRO A 58 -34.53 -28.62 17.29
CA PRO A 58 -34.38 -27.22 16.89
C PRO A 58 -35.34 -26.26 17.59
N HIS A 59 -34.93 -25.00 17.77
CA HIS A 59 -35.83 -23.89 18.08
C HIS A 59 -35.60 -22.68 17.15
N THR A 60 -36.51 -22.56 16.18
CA THR A 60 -37.24 -21.36 15.73
C THR A 60 -36.57 -19.97 15.78
N GLY A 61 -36.20 -19.49 14.58
CA GLY A 61 -36.76 -18.29 13.94
C GLY A 61 -36.74 -16.94 14.67
N GLY A 62 -35.81 -16.06 14.25
CA GLY A 62 -35.88 -14.62 14.49
C GLY A 62 -35.28 -13.84 13.31
N LYS A 63 -36.11 -13.15 12.55
CA LYS A 63 -35.73 -12.27 11.42
C LYS A 63 -34.90 -11.08 11.92
N GLY A 64 -33.74 -10.83 11.32
CA GLY A 64 -32.91 -9.64 11.53
C GLY A 64 -32.65 -8.93 10.21
N SER A 65 -33.12 -7.70 10.11
CA SER A 65 -33.08 -6.81 8.95
C SER A 65 -31.71 -6.16 8.71
N ASN A 66 -31.47 -5.82 7.43
CA ASN A 66 -30.32 -5.08 6.90
C ASN A 66 -29.88 -3.88 7.75
N LYS A 67 -28.58 -3.84 8.09
CA LYS A 67 -27.87 -2.61 8.50
C LYS A 67 -26.50 -2.54 7.81
N SER A 68 -26.50 -2.06 6.57
CA SER A 68 -25.28 -1.73 5.80
C SER A 68 -25.00 -0.22 5.72
N SER A 69 -25.78 0.63 6.40
CA SER A 69 -25.63 2.09 6.32
C SER A 69 -24.84 2.75 7.47
N SER A 70 -24.45 2.00 8.51
CA SER A 70 -23.88 2.60 9.74
C SER A 70 -22.35 2.78 9.75
N PHE A 71 -21.63 2.28 8.73
CA PHE A 71 -20.15 2.26 8.73
C PHE A 71 -19.53 3.55 8.17
N MET A 72 -20.25 4.29 7.33
CA MET A 72 -19.73 5.49 6.66
C MET A 72 -19.85 6.76 7.52
N ASP A 73 -20.89 6.87 8.36
CA ASP A 73 -21.13 8.07 9.18
C ASP A 73 -20.07 8.30 10.27
N SER A 74 -19.35 7.24 10.70
CA SER A 74 -18.30 7.33 11.73
C SER A 74 -16.96 7.90 11.24
N LEU A 75 -16.72 7.97 9.92
CA LEU A 75 -15.48 8.51 9.35
C LEU A 75 -15.46 10.05 9.30
N HIS A 76 -16.61 10.68 9.51
CA HIS A 76 -16.85 12.09 9.24
C HIS A 76 -16.32 13.08 10.30
N SER A 77 -16.20 12.69 11.57
CA SER A 77 -15.75 13.63 12.61
C SER A 77 -14.23 13.71 12.76
N VAL A 78 -13.46 12.96 11.96
CA VAL A 78 -12.05 12.65 12.26
C VAL A 78 -11.08 13.56 11.48
N THR A 79 -11.43 14.04 10.30
CA THR A 79 -10.44 14.65 9.38
C THR A 79 -10.06 16.11 9.68
N SER A 80 -10.98 16.96 10.18
CA SER A 80 -10.62 18.35 10.53
C SER A 80 -10.04 18.51 11.95
N ALA A 81 -10.36 17.59 12.87
CA ALA A 81 -9.83 17.55 14.23
C ALA A 81 -8.47 16.83 14.35
N CYS A 82 -8.03 16.15 13.28
CA CYS A 82 -6.85 15.27 13.27
C CYS A 82 -5.54 16.03 13.47
N GLY A 83 -5.35 17.22 12.88
CA GLY A 83 -4.06 17.92 12.93
C GLY A 83 -3.60 18.40 14.32
N ALA A 84 -4.55 18.70 15.22
CA ALA A 84 -4.27 19.12 16.59
C ALA A 84 -4.20 17.92 17.56
N THR A 85 -5.10 16.94 17.38
CA THR A 85 -5.20 15.75 18.25
C THR A 85 -4.07 14.75 18.00
N ILE A 86 -3.63 14.57 16.75
CA ILE A 86 -2.46 13.74 16.40
C ILE A 86 -1.18 14.29 17.05
N ARG A 87 -1.03 15.62 17.10
CA ARG A 87 0.12 16.27 17.75
C ARG A 87 0.16 16.00 19.26
N GLY A 88 -1.01 16.04 19.92
CA GLY A 88 -1.16 15.70 21.35
C GLY A 88 -1.04 14.20 21.66
N PHE A 89 -1.42 13.34 20.72
CA PHE A 89 -1.25 11.88 20.83
C PHE A 89 0.21 11.47 20.65
N LEU A 90 0.88 12.02 19.63
CA LEU A 90 2.30 11.78 19.39
C LEU A 90 3.14 12.22 20.59
N SER A 91 2.86 13.37 21.20
CA SER A 91 3.63 13.82 22.37
C SER A 91 3.47 12.91 23.58
N ARG A 92 2.25 12.44 23.87
CA ARG A 92 1.98 11.52 25.00
C ARG A 92 2.48 10.09 24.74
N GLY A 93 2.37 9.60 23.51
CA GLY A 93 2.90 8.30 23.08
C GLY A 93 4.43 8.27 23.03
N LEU A 94 5.07 9.35 22.56
CA LEU A 94 6.52 9.54 22.62
C LEU A 94 7.02 9.59 24.06
N GLU A 95 6.35 10.29 24.98
CA GLU A 95 6.73 10.31 26.39
C GLU A 95 6.58 8.95 27.07
N ALA A 96 5.53 8.20 26.77
CA ALA A 96 5.35 6.83 27.28
C ALA A 96 6.42 5.87 26.74
N MET A 97 6.78 5.98 25.45
CA MET A 97 7.90 5.24 24.86
C MET A 97 9.26 5.66 25.43
N ARG A 98 9.49 6.96 25.67
CA ARG A 98 10.72 7.48 26.30
C ARG A 98 10.92 6.96 27.72
N ARG A 99 9.84 6.67 28.46
CA ARG A 99 9.89 6.08 29.80
C ARG A 99 10.12 4.55 29.78
N ALA A 100 9.83 3.88 28.67
CA ALA A 100 9.94 2.43 28.52
C ALA A 100 11.27 1.96 27.91
N VAL A 101 12.16 2.88 27.51
CA VAL A 101 13.46 2.56 26.89
C VAL A 101 14.57 3.25 27.69
N PRO A 102 15.47 2.51 28.36
CA PRO A 102 16.62 3.10 29.04
C PRO A 102 17.49 3.88 28.04
N ASN A 103 17.80 5.13 28.37
CA ASN A 103 18.67 6.00 27.59
C ASN A 103 20.02 5.32 27.33
N TYR A 104 20.23 4.82 26.12
CA TYR A 104 21.57 4.58 25.59
C TYR A 104 21.92 5.78 24.70
N TRP A 105 22.76 6.67 25.23
CA TRP A 105 23.44 7.67 24.41
C TRP A 105 24.36 6.94 23.42
N ALA A 106 23.96 6.90 22.15
CA ALA A 106 24.82 6.42 21.08
C ALA A 106 25.90 7.48 20.82
N ARG A 107 27.12 7.17 21.27
CA ARG A 107 28.34 7.61 20.57
C ARG A 107 28.22 7.15 19.11
N ASP A 108 28.81 7.88 18.18
CA ASP A 108 28.93 7.53 16.75
C ASP A 108 29.60 6.16 16.59
N VAL A 109 28.82 5.11 16.76
CA VAL A 109 29.19 3.74 16.43
C VAL A 109 28.61 3.53 15.05
N VAL A 110 29.50 3.38 14.07
CA VAL A 110 29.16 2.80 12.77
C VAL A 110 28.60 1.40 13.06
N VAL A 111 27.28 1.30 13.16
CA VAL A 111 26.59 0.02 13.34
C VAL A 111 26.77 -0.74 12.04
N ARG A 112 27.78 -1.61 12.00
CA ARG A 112 27.84 -2.70 11.03
C ARG A 112 26.68 -3.63 11.36
N TRP A 113 25.58 -3.48 10.63
CA TRP A 113 24.45 -4.40 10.71
C TRP A 113 24.96 -5.79 10.35
N PRO A 114 24.92 -6.77 11.27
CA PRO A 114 25.39 -8.09 10.95
C PRO A 114 24.48 -8.67 9.87
N GLU A 115 25.07 -9.07 8.74
CA GLU A 115 24.38 -9.92 7.79
C GLU A 115 23.94 -11.19 8.54
N ASN A 116 22.64 -11.32 8.76
CA ASN A 116 21.97 -12.62 8.78
C ASN A 116 22.44 -13.65 9.83
N ILE A 117 22.97 -13.24 10.99
CA ILE A 117 23.40 -14.21 12.01
C ILE A 117 22.24 -14.55 12.97
N GLY A 118 21.66 -15.75 12.82
CA GLY A 118 21.10 -16.49 13.96
C GLY A 118 19.59 -16.55 14.18
N THR A 119 18.72 -16.38 13.18
CA THR A 119 17.27 -16.66 13.34
C THR A 119 16.79 -17.90 12.59
N ALA A 120 16.09 -18.79 13.31
CA ALA A 120 15.78 -20.16 12.89
C ALA A 120 14.68 -20.30 11.82
N LYS A 121 13.95 -19.25 11.45
CA LYS A 121 13.05 -19.25 10.28
C LYS A 121 12.60 -17.82 9.95
N ARG A 122 12.97 -17.31 8.77
CA ARG A 122 12.39 -16.07 8.23
C ARG A 122 10.99 -16.35 7.69
N THR A 123 10.10 -15.40 7.87
CA THR A 123 8.66 -15.51 7.58
C THR A 123 8.18 -14.45 6.60
N GLY A 124 9.05 -13.56 6.14
CA GLY A 124 8.74 -12.49 5.20
C GLY A 124 9.80 -12.30 4.13
N LEU A 125 9.53 -11.38 3.20
CA LEU A 125 10.38 -11.00 2.06
C LEU A 125 10.36 -9.48 1.92
N TYR A 126 11.54 -8.86 1.88
CA TYR A 126 11.74 -7.43 1.60
C TYR A 126 12.52 -7.30 0.30
N LEU A 127 11.82 -7.04 -0.80
CA LEU A 127 12.44 -6.78 -2.11
C LEU A 127 12.73 -5.30 -2.25
N TRP A 128 13.98 -4.94 -2.55
CA TRP A 128 14.32 -3.54 -2.81
C TRP A 128 15.22 -3.35 -4.01
N GLY A 129 15.17 -2.19 -4.65
CA GLY A 129 15.99 -1.87 -5.82
C GLY A 129 15.42 -0.69 -6.59
N ASP A 130 16.01 -0.37 -7.74
CA ASP A 130 15.62 0.81 -8.52
C ASP A 130 14.18 0.75 -9.06
N VAL A 131 13.68 1.90 -9.49
CA VAL A 131 12.34 2.02 -10.08
C VAL A 131 12.25 1.24 -11.39
N GLY A 132 11.08 0.65 -11.68
CA GLY A 132 10.84 -0.01 -12.97
C GLY A 132 11.52 -1.36 -13.20
N VAL A 133 12.19 -1.93 -12.19
CA VAL A 133 12.83 -3.26 -12.27
C VAL A 133 11.86 -4.45 -12.16
N GLY A 134 10.56 -4.20 -11.94
CA GLY A 134 9.54 -5.27 -11.90
C GLY A 134 9.23 -5.83 -10.50
N LYS A 135 9.57 -5.13 -9.41
CA LYS A 135 9.23 -5.55 -8.03
C LYS A 135 7.73 -5.77 -7.84
N THR A 136 6.92 -4.85 -8.36
CA THR A 136 5.45 -4.94 -8.34
C THR A 136 4.93 -6.15 -9.11
N LEU A 137 5.52 -6.48 -10.27
CA LEU A 137 5.17 -7.69 -11.03
C LEU A 137 5.41 -8.98 -10.21
N VAL A 138 6.50 -9.05 -9.46
CA VAL A 138 6.77 -10.20 -8.58
C VAL A 138 5.71 -10.28 -7.47
N MET A 139 5.30 -9.15 -6.91
CA MET A 139 4.21 -9.10 -5.95
C MET A 139 2.86 -9.51 -6.56
N ASP A 140 2.56 -9.08 -7.79
CA ASP A 140 1.35 -9.48 -8.54
C ASP A 140 1.32 -11.01 -8.72
N LEU A 141 2.43 -11.61 -9.15
CA LEU A 141 2.54 -13.05 -9.36
C LEU A 141 2.42 -13.82 -8.05
N PHE A 142 3.01 -13.30 -6.97
CA PHE A 142 2.83 -13.88 -5.64
C PHE A 142 1.38 -13.80 -5.19
N GLU A 143 0.70 -12.68 -5.39
CA GLU A 143 -0.71 -12.49 -5.03
C GLU A 143 -1.61 -13.54 -5.69
N LEU A 144 -1.37 -13.82 -6.98
CA LEU A 144 -2.09 -14.84 -7.75
C LEU A 144 -1.79 -16.28 -7.35
N CYS A 145 -0.69 -16.56 -6.64
CA CYS A 145 -0.39 -17.91 -6.17
C CYS A 145 -1.40 -18.35 -5.10
N GLU A 146 -1.80 -19.62 -5.08
CA GLU A 146 -2.71 -20.10 -4.04
C GLU A 146 -2.00 -20.16 -2.67
N THR A 147 -2.64 -19.60 -1.64
CA THR A 147 -2.24 -19.77 -0.23
C THR A 147 -3.42 -20.35 0.56
N PRO A 148 -3.67 -21.66 0.45
CA PRO A 148 -4.82 -22.28 1.12
C PRO A 148 -4.77 -22.01 2.63
N HIS A 149 -5.93 -21.64 3.20
CA HIS A 149 -6.12 -21.29 4.62
C HIS A 149 -5.48 -19.98 5.10
N PHE A 150 -4.77 -19.24 4.22
CA PHE A 150 -4.21 -17.94 4.55
C PHE A 150 -4.71 -16.89 3.55
N SER A 151 -5.48 -15.93 4.06
CA SER A 151 -5.85 -14.73 3.29
C SER A 151 -4.65 -13.81 3.12
N LYS A 152 -4.56 -13.23 1.92
CA LYS A 152 -3.60 -12.17 1.60
C LYS A 152 -4.30 -10.83 1.59
N ARG A 153 -3.60 -9.80 2.02
CA ARG A 153 -3.99 -8.42 1.84
C ARG A 153 -2.87 -7.67 1.17
N ARG A 154 -3.14 -7.13 -0.01
CA ARG A 154 -2.26 -6.19 -0.69
C ARG A 154 -2.74 -4.76 -0.48
N THR A 155 -1.81 -3.86 -0.20
CA THR A 155 -2.10 -2.43 -0.06
C THR A 155 -0.82 -1.62 -0.18
N HIS A 156 -0.93 -0.41 -0.74
CA HIS A 156 0.13 0.60 -0.67
C HIS A 156 0.32 1.09 0.76
N LEU A 157 1.55 1.47 1.10
CA LEU A 157 1.88 1.84 2.48
C LEU A 157 1.00 2.99 3.01
N HIS A 158 0.70 4.00 2.20
CA HIS A 158 -0.13 5.12 2.65
C HIS A 158 -1.55 4.69 3.07
N PHE A 159 -2.21 3.84 2.27
CA PHE A 159 -3.55 3.34 2.60
C PHE A 159 -3.53 2.43 3.82
N PHE A 160 -2.48 1.62 3.95
CA PHE A 160 -2.25 0.84 5.15
C PHE A 160 -2.17 1.75 6.39
N MET A 161 -1.44 2.87 6.31
CA MET A 161 -1.37 3.84 7.42
C MET A 161 -2.73 4.43 7.76
N CYS A 162 -3.52 4.84 6.76
CA CYS A 162 -4.87 5.35 7.00
C CYS A 162 -5.77 4.33 7.69
N ASP A 163 -5.77 3.08 7.23
CA ASP A 163 -6.55 2.00 7.87
C ASP A 163 -6.06 1.69 9.28
N LEU A 164 -4.74 1.63 9.49
CA LEU A 164 -4.14 1.38 10.80
C LEU A 164 -4.53 2.47 11.81
N ILE A 165 -4.45 3.74 11.43
CA ILE A 165 -4.88 4.87 12.26
C ILE A 165 -6.37 4.78 12.57
N ALA A 166 -7.22 4.52 11.57
CA ALA A 166 -8.66 4.41 11.76
C ALA A 166 -9.04 3.25 12.72
N ARG A 167 -8.38 2.10 12.59
CA ARG A 167 -8.58 0.94 13.48
C ARG A 167 -8.13 1.23 14.90
N LEU A 168 -7.00 1.92 15.07
CA LEU A 168 -6.51 2.32 16.40
C LEU A 168 -7.47 3.27 17.11
N GLN A 169 -7.99 4.28 16.39
CA GLN A 169 -8.99 5.20 16.94
C GLN A 169 -10.26 4.46 17.38
N ARG A 170 -10.75 3.51 16.58
CA ARG A 170 -11.90 2.67 16.97
C ARG A 170 -11.58 1.85 18.21
N ALA A 171 -10.44 1.15 18.23
CA ALA A 171 -10.01 0.37 19.38
C ALA A 171 -9.97 1.23 20.66
N GLU A 172 -9.32 2.39 20.60
CA GLU A 172 -9.25 3.36 21.71
C GLU A 172 -10.63 3.84 22.18
N SER A 173 -11.54 4.12 21.25
CA SER A 173 -12.90 4.55 21.61
C SER A 173 -13.68 3.50 22.42
N HIS A 174 -13.42 2.21 22.18
CA HIS A 174 -14.02 1.10 22.92
C HIS A 174 -13.26 0.76 24.22
N MET A 175 -12.10 1.37 24.47
CA MET A 175 -11.19 1.05 25.57
C MET A 175 -11.40 1.82 26.87
N ARG A 176 -12.52 2.55 27.05
CA ARG A 176 -12.78 3.22 28.35
C ARG A 176 -12.80 2.25 29.56
N HIS A 177 -12.79 0.92 29.35
CA HIS A 177 -12.85 -0.10 30.41
C HIS A 177 -11.97 -1.38 30.24
N HIS A 178 -10.97 -1.44 29.34
CA HIS A 178 -10.17 -2.67 29.13
C HIS A 178 -8.66 -2.48 29.33
N SER A 179 -7.96 -3.52 29.82
CA SER A 179 -6.51 -3.50 30.16
C SER A 179 -5.56 -3.88 29.02
N VAL A 180 -6.07 -4.22 27.83
CA VAL A 180 -5.23 -4.60 26.67
C VAL A 180 -4.81 -3.34 25.93
N ALA A 181 -3.61 -3.29 25.33
CA ALA A 181 -3.20 -2.12 24.55
C ALA A 181 -3.94 -2.06 23.19
N PRO A 182 -4.38 -0.87 22.70
CA PRO A 182 -5.13 -0.75 21.45
C PRO A 182 -4.45 -1.39 20.23
N MET A 183 -3.13 -1.21 20.12
CA MET A 183 -2.34 -1.81 19.04
C MET A 183 -2.38 -3.34 19.04
N ASP A 184 -2.49 -3.99 20.20
CA ASP A 184 -2.58 -5.45 20.26
C ASP A 184 -3.92 -5.96 19.74
N ILE A 185 -5.02 -5.24 19.99
CA ILE A 185 -6.33 -5.54 19.39
C ILE A 185 -6.24 -5.42 17.87
N VAL A 186 -5.74 -4.29 17.38
CA VAL A 186 -5.63 -4.05 15.92
C VAL A 186 -4.76 -5.10 15.25
N VAL A 187 -3.62 -5.46 15.84
CA VAL A 187 -2.76 -6.52 15.31
C VAL A 187 -3.47 -7.87 15.27
N ASN A 188 -4.18 -8.25 16.34
CA ASN A 188 -4.91 -9.52 16.38
C ASN A 188 -6.03 -9.58 15.35
N ASP A 189 -6.77 -8.49 15.17
CA ASP A 189 -7.84 -8.41 14.18
C ASP A 189 -7.28 -8.50 12.76
N MET A 190 -6.20 -7.76 12.47
CA MET A 190 -5.55 -7.82 11.16
C MET A 190 -4.94 -9.18 10.85
N LEU A 191 -4.36 -9.87 11.84
CA LEU A 191 -3.83 -11.23 11.66
C LEU A 191 -4.93 -12.27 11.41
N ARG A 192 -6.11 -12.10 12.04
CA ARG A 192 -7.28 -12.94 11.76
C ARG A 192 -7.84 -12.69 10.37
N GLU A 193 -7.87 -11.44 9.92
CA GLU A 193 -8.38 -11.06 8.59
C GLU A 193 -7.42 -11.45 7.46
N SER A 194 -6.13 -11.18 7.64
CA SER A 194 -5.08 -11.37 6.62
C SER A 194 -3.72 -11.58 7.29
N PRO A 195 -3.32 -12.84 7.56
CA PRO A 195 -2.01 -13.16 8.12
C PRO A 195 -0.86 -12.91 7.15
N ILE A 196 -1.14 -12.81 5.84
CA ILE A 196 -0.17 -12.42 4.81
C ILE A 196 -0.44 -10.97 4.39
N LEU A 197 0.51 -10.08 4.66
CA LEU A 197 0.45 -8.66 4.30
C LEU A 197 1.45 -8.36 3.19
N CYS A 198 0.95 -7.92 2.05
CA CYS A 198 1.72 -7.47 0.90
C CYS A 198 1.73 -5.93 0.86
N LEU A 199 2.85 -5.32 1.27
CA LEU A 199 3.04 -3.87 1.23
C LEU A 199 3.82 -3.46 0.00
N ASP A 200 3.10 -2.94 -0.99
CA ASP A 200 3.72 -2.34 -2.16
C ASP A 200 4.21 -0.93 -1.83
N GLU A 201 5.30 -0.53 -2.49
CA GLU A 201 5.92 0.79 -2.36
C GLU A 201 6.15 1.23 -0.90
N PHE A 202 6.95 0.45 -0.18
CA PHE A 202 7.30 0.73 1.21
C PHE A 202 8.25 1.92 1.33
N GLN A 203 7.67 3.12 1.23
CA GLN A 203 8.32 4.41 1.37
C GLN A 203 7.38 5.31 2.17
N THR A 204 7.72 5.57 3.43
CA THR A 204 7.09 6.68 4.16
C THR A 204 7.89 7.95 3.94
N LEU A 205 7.21 9.08 3.87
CA LEU A 205 7.85 10.41 3.95
C LEU A 205 7.52 11.10 5.29
N ASP A 206 6.72 10.46 6.13
CA ASP A 206 6.23 11.02 7.39
C ASP A 206 6.84 10.30 8.59
N VAL A 207 7.43 11.09 9.49
CA VAL A 207 8.00 10.67 10.77
C VAL A 207 6.94 10.06 11.69
N ALA A 208 5.71 10.58 11.68
CA ALA A 208 4.62 10.05 12.50
C ALA A 208 4.25 8.62 12.07
N HIS A 209 4.24 8.37 10.77
CA HIS A 209 3.99 7.03 10.24
C HIS A 209 5.08 6.03 10.62
N ALA A 210 6.34 6.48 10.69
CA ALA A 210 7.47 5.62 11.07
C ALA A 210 7.31 5.01 12.47
N SER A 211 7.00 5.84 13.48
CA SER A 211 6.75 5.38 14.85
C SER A 211 5.60 4.40 14.94
N LEU A 212 4.54 4.63 14.16
CA LEU A 212 3.38 3.78 14.17
C LEU A 212 3.65 2.40 13.53
N LEU A 213 4.36 2.39 12.40
CA LEU A 213 4.81 1.16 11.74
C LEU A 213 5.75 0.35 12.63
N ALA A 214 6.70 1.01 13.29
CA ALA A 214 7.59 0.33 14.23
C ALA A 214 6.80 -0.35 15.35
N ALA A 215 5.81 0.35 15.94
CA ALA A 215 4.95 -0.20 16.97
C ALA A 215 4.08 -1.37 16.48
N PHE A 216 3.59 -1.30 15.24
CA PHE A 216 2.81 -2.36 14.60
C PHE A 216 3.66 -3.61 14.34
N PHE A 217 4.80 -3.46 13.64
CA PHE A 217 5.65 -4.61 13.28
C PHE A 217 6.29 -5.29 14.49
N SER A 218 6.63 -4.52 15.53
CA SER A 218 7.13 -5.07 16.82
C SER A 218 6.16 -6.06 17.47
N ARG A 219 4.87 -5.96 17.13
CA ARG A 219 3.79 -6.78 17.66
C ARG A 219 3.31 -7.84 16.67
N ALA A 220 3.21 -7.48 15.40
CA ALA A 220 2.65 -8.33 14.37
C ALA A 220 3.63 -9.43 13.91
N LEU A 221 4.90 -9.10 13.68
CA LEU A 221 5.89 -10.06 13.19
C LEU A 221 6.12 -11.23 14.18
N PRO A 222 6.30 -11.00 15.50
CA PRO A 222 6.42 -12.10 16.46
C PRO A 222 5.16 -12.96 16.58
N ARG A 223 3.99 -12.42 16.21
CA ARG A 223 2.69 -13.12 16.24
C ARG A 223 2.39 -13.87 14.92
N GLY A 224 3.36 -13.96 14.02
CA GLY A 224 3.25 -14.74 12.80
C GLY A 224 2.77 -13.97 11.57
N LEU A 225 2.86 -12.63 11.58
CA LEU A 225 2.65 -11.86 10.35
C LEU A 225 3.67 -12.30 9.29
N ILE A 226 3.16 -12.67 8.12
CA ILE A 226 3.95 -12.97 6.93
C ILE A 226 3.96 -11.68 6.10
N LEU A 227 5.10 -10.98 6.10
CA LEU A 227 5.25 -9.72 5.37
C LEU A 227 5.92 -9.98 4.02
N PHE A 228 5.30 -9.54 2.93
CA PHE A 228 5.99 -9.34 1.66
C PHE A 228 5.94 -7.86 1.33
N THR A 229 7.10 -7.21 1.15
CA THR A 229 7.14 -5.81 0.81
C THR A 229 8.12 -5.48 -0.33
N THR A 230 7.78 -4.48 -1.13
CA THR A 230 8.64 -3.90 -2.18
C THR A 230 9.07 -2.50 -1.77
N SER A 231 10.31 -2.10 -2.04
CA SER A 231 10.78 -0.72 -1.78
C SER A 231 11.79 -0.24 -2.82
N ASN A 232 11.91 1.08 -2.97
CA ASN A 232 13.01 1.67 -3.74
C ASN A 232 14.25 1.96 -2.87
N ARG A 233 14.25 1.46 -1.63
CA ARG A 233 15.22 1.81 -0.60
C ARG A 233 15.60 0.56 0.21
N PRO A 234 16.88 0.37 0.58
CA PRO A 234 17.24 -0.67 1.53
C PRO A 234 16.70 -0.34 2.93
N PRO A 235 16.43 -1.33 3.80
CA PRO A 235 15.89 -1.11 5.14
C PRO A 235 16.67 -0.08 5.96
N GLN A 236 18.01 -0.08 5.87
CA GLN A 236 18.87 0.84 6.61
C GLN A 236 18.60 2.31 6.26
N SER A 237 18.25 2.60 5.01
CA SER A 237 17.99 3.99 4.59
C SER A 237 16.67 4.55 5.14
N LEU A 238 15.82 3.71 5.73
CA LEU A 238 14.59 4.15 6.41
C LEU A 238 14.91 5.00 7.66
N THR A 239 16.05 4.77 8.32
CA THR A 239 16.44 5.56 9.50
C THR A 239 16.77 7.00 9.16
N LEU A 240 17.15 7.28 7.90
CA LEU A 240 17.35 8.65 7.40
C LEU A 240 16.04 9.45 7.35
N ILE A 241 14.90 8.75 7.27
CA ILE A 241 13.56 9.34 7.25
C ILE A 241 13.11 9.63 8.70
N SER A 242 13.37 8.69 9.61
CA SER A 242 13.02 8.83 11.02
C SER A 242 13.83 7.85 11.88
N SER A 243 14.31 8.32 13.03
CA SER A 243 14.92 7.47 14.06
C SER A 243 13.97 6.41 14.61
N ALA A 244 12.66 6.57 14.46
CA ALA A 244 11.70 5.54 14.85
C ALA A 244 11.90 4.21 14.10
N PHE A 245 12.48 4.24 12.89
CA PHE A 245 12.84 3.03 12.16
C PHE A 245 14.04 2.29 12.76
N GLU A 246 14.80 2.86 13.70
CA GLU A 246 15.89 2.15 14.39
C GLU A 246 15.38 0.91 15.12
N VAL A 247 14.14 0.92 15.59
CA VAL A 247 13.48 -0.24 16.19
C VAL A 247 12.93 -1.21 15.14
N CYS A 248 12.44 -0.67 14.02
CA CYS A 248 11.80 -1.44 12.96
C CYS A 248 12.80 -2.21 12.08
N VAL A 249 13.94 -1.60 11.73
CA VAL A 249 14.93 -2.18 10.82
C VAL A 249 15.47 -3.51 11.33
N PRO A 250 15.86 -3.67 12.62
CA PRO A 250 16.25 -4.97 13.16
C PRO A 250 15.16 -6.04 13.01
N LEU A 251 13.88 -5.67 13.14
CA LEU A 251 12.78 -6.60 12.96
C LEU A 251 12.63 -7.04 11.51
N LEU A 252 12.82 -6.13 10.55
CA LEU A 252 12.82 -6.48 9.13
C LEU A 252 13.93 -7.48 8.82
N TRP A 253 15.16 -7.24 9.27
CA TRP A 253 16.27 -8.20 9.10
C TRP A 253 16.07 -9.52 9.82
N ARG A 254 15.35 -9.52 10.95
CA ARG A 254 15.07 -10.72 11.73
C ARG A 254 14.00 -11.61 11.08
N TYR A 255 12.94 -11.00 10.56
CA TYR A 255 11.77 -11.73 10.08
C TYR A 255 11.69 -11.84 8.56
N CYS A 256 12.38 -10.99 7.81
CA CYS A 256 12.33 -10.97 6.35
C CYS A 256 13.64 -11.42 5.72
N ASP A 257 13.55 -12.13 4.60
CA ASP A 257 14.62 -12.22 3.62
C ASP A 257 14.74 -10.86 2.91
N VAL A 258 15.84 -10.15 3.12
CA VAL A 258 16.09 -8.86 2.45
C VAL A 258 16.88 -9.12 1.17
N VAL A 259 16.28 -8.82 0.02
CA VAL A 259 16.86 -9.10 -1.29
C VAL A 259 16.93 -7.82 -2.13
N GLN A 260 18.13 -7.55 -2.64
CA GLN A 260 18.38 -6.45 -3.55
C GLN A 260 18.13 -6.90 -4.99
N CYS A 261 17.37 -6.11 -5.74
CA CYS A 261 17.14 -6.26 -7.17
C CYS A 261 18.18 -5.39 -7.89
N HIS A 262 19.27 -5.99 -8.36
CA HIS A 262 20.36 -5.29 -9.05
C HIS A 262 20.42 -5.66 -10.53
N SER A 263 21.00 -4.76 -11.35
CA SER A 263 21.36 -5.06 -12.74
C SER A 263 20.17 -5.37 -13.66
N ILE A 264 18.99 -4.83 -13.34
CA ILE A 264 17.78 -4.95 -14.18
C ILE A 264 17.51 -3.61 -14.82
N ARG A 265 17.34 -3.60 -16.14
CA ARG A 265 16.93 -2.40 -16.90
C ARG A 265 15.53 -1.94 -16.47
N ASP A 266 15.26 -0.64 -16.54
CA ASP A 266 13.90 -0.14 -16.36
C ASP A 266 13.02 -0.58 -17.54
N TYR A 267 12.06 -1.47 -17.29
CA TYR A 267 11.16 -2.01 -18.31
C TYR A 267 10.27 -0.93 -18.95
N ARG A 268 10.10 0.22 -18.31
CA ARG A 268 9.27 1.33 -18.79
C ARG A 268 9.93 2.12 -19.91
N GLU A 269 11.26 2.14 -20.00
CA GLU A 269 11.99 2.93 -21.01
C GLU A 269 11.60 2.53 -22.46
N ASN A 270 11.33 1.25 -22.69
CA ASN A 270 10.93 0.77 -24.01
C ASN A 270 9.51 1.24 -24.40
N ALA A 271 8.60 1.36 -23.43
CA ALA A 271 7.23 1.85 -23.66
C ALA A 271 7.20 3.38 -23.80
N SER A 272 8.06 4.09 -23.07
CA SER A 272 8.16 5.56 -23.12
C SER A 272 8.62 6.06 -24.50
N LYS A 273 9.56 5.37 -25.16
CA LYS A 273 10.11 5.79 -26.46
C LYS A 273 9.06 5.89 -27.58
N SER A 274 7.97 5.13 -27.54
CA SER A 274 6.95 5.14 -28.61
C SER A 274 5.76 6.07 -28.35
N HIS A 275 5.52 6.46 -27.09
CA HIS A 275 4.30 7.17 -26.70
C HIS A 275 4.51 8.48 -25.95
N HIS A 276 5.71 8.80 -25.46
CA HIS A 276 5.92 9.96 -24.59
C HIS A 276 5.50 11.29 -25.24
N GLU A 277 5.91 11.55 -26.50
CA GLU A 277 5.54 12.76 -27.25
C GLU A 277 4.04 12.91 -27.53
N ARG A 278 3.28 11.82 -27.38
CA ARG A 278 1.85 11.77 -27.64
C ARG A 278 1.00 11.94 -26.37
N LEU A 279 1.59 11.69 -25.21
CA LEU A 279 0.95 11.73 -23.91
C LEU A 279 1.35 13.01 -23.18
N PHE A 280 2.66 13.29 -23.06
CA PHE A 280 3.16 14.50 -22.40
C PHE A 280 3.47 15.59 -23.43
N LEU A 281 2.66 16.66 -23.44
CA LEU A 281 2.85 17.79 -24.35
C LEU A 281 3.57 18.96 -23.67
N TYR A 282 4.73 19.31 -24.20
CA TYR A 282 5.53 20.46 -23.79
C TYR A 282 5.90 21.30 -25.02
N PRO A 283 5.93 22.64 -24.95
CA PRO A 283 5.62 23.50 -23.79
C PRO A 283 4.13 23.62 -23.47
N ASN A 284 3.79 24.03 -22.25
CA ASN A 284 2.41 24.29 -21.82
C ASN A 284 1.84 25.51 -22.56
N THR A 285 1.22 25.27 -23.71
CA THR A 285 0.61 26.30 -24.57
C THR A 285 -0.85 25.98 -24.81
N LYS A 286 -1.64 27.01 -25.12
CA LYS A 286 -3.07 26.84 -25.46
C LYS A 286 -3.28 25.91 -26.67
N ASP A 287 -2.34 25.90 -27.62
CA ASP A 287 -2.41 25.02 -28.79
C ASP A 287 -2.21 23.55 -28.41
N ASN A 288 -1.17 23.26 -27.62
CA ASN A 288 -0.95 21.91 -27.11
C ASN A 288 -2.12 21.40 -26.25
N ALA A 289 -2.70 22.25 -25.40
CA ALA A 289 -3.87 21.90 -24.61
C ALA A 289 -5.08 21.54 -25.50
N LYS A 290 -5.37 22.34 -26.53
CA LYS A 290 -6.43 22.04 -27.51
C LYS A 290 -6.16 20.73 -28.26
N ARG A 291 -4.91 20.50 -28.65
CA ARG A 291 -4.49 19.27 -29.34
C ARG A 291 -4.72 18.03 -28.46
N LEU A 292 -4.40 18.12 -27.16
CA LEU A 292 -4.65 17.04 -26.20
C LEU A 292 -6.14 16.75 -26.04
N ILE A 293 -6.95 17.80 -25.83
CA ILE A 293 -8.41 17.67 -25.67
C ILE A 293 -9.04 17.05 -26.92
N LYS A 294 -8.70 17.55 -28.11
CA LYS A 294 -9.21 17.00 -29.38
C LYS A 294 -8.85 15.52 -29.56
N ARG A 295 -7.66 15.12 -29.10
CA ARG A 295 -7.22 13.72 -29.12
C ARG A 295 -8.07 12.86 -28.19
N VAL A 296 -8.34 13.35 -26.98
CA VAL A 296 -9.22 12.68 -26.01
C VAL A 296 -10.61 12.49 -26.61
N GLU A 297 -11.21 13.57 -27.14
CA GLU A 297 -12.53 13.55 -27.79
C GLU A 297 -12.60 12.52 -28.92
N SER A 298 -11.56 12.44 -29.76
CA SER A 298 -11.51 11.45 -30.84
C SER A 298 -11.38 10.00 -30.38
N GLY A 299 -10.97 9.78 -29.12
CA GLY A 299 -10.79 8.45 -28.54
C GLY A 299 -11.96 7.96 -27.69
N VAL A 300 -12.93 8.83 -27.36
CA VAL A 300 -14.14 8.45 -26.63
C VAL A 300 -15.12 7.79 -27.60
N ILE A 301 -15.64 6.63 -27.22
CA ILE A 301 -16.64 5.90 -28.01
C ILE A 301 -18.02 6.49 -27.70
N GLY A 302 -18.66 7.12 -28.68
CA GLY A 302 -19.98 7.76 -28.55
C GLY A 302 -19.91 9.29 -28.52
N ASP A 303 -20.98 9.93 -28.07
CA ASP A 303 -21.03 11.39 -27.97
C ASP A 303 -20.10 11.87 -26.85
N CYS A 304 -19.04 12.59 -27.22
CA CYS A 304 -18.19 13.26 -26.23
C CYS A 304 -18.71 14.67 -25.93
N THR A 305 -19.65 14.75 -24.99
CA THR A 305 -20.09 16.01 -24.40
C THR A 305 -19.39 16.20 -23.06
N TRP A 306 -18.57 17.26 -22.98
CA TRP A 306 -17.94 17.66 -21.72
C TRP A 306 -19.01 18.21 -20.77
N VAL A 307 -19.21 17.50 -19.68
CA VAL A 307 -20.08 17.91 -18.58
C VAL A 307 -19.23 18.63 -17.54
N LYS A 308 -19.75 19.76 -17.05
CA LYS A 308 -19.09 20.57 -16.02
C LYS A 308 -19.49 20.10 -14.62
N ASP A 309 -18.56 20.26 -13.70
CA ASP A 309 -18.77 20.13 -12.25
C ASP A 309 -19.43 18.80 -11.85
N ALA A 310 -18.79 17.68 -12.22
CA ALA A 310 -19.20 16.38 -11.69
C ALA A 310 -18.89 16.31 -10.21
N THR A 311 -19.93 16.24 -9.39
CA THR A 311 -19.79 15.94 -7.97
C THR A 311 -19.66 14.44 -7.79
N ILE A 312 -18.49 14.00 -7.35
CA ILE A 312 -18.27 12.65 -6.87
C ILE A 312 -18.35 12.67 -5.35
N TRP A 313 -19.20 11.80 -4.82
CA TRP A 313 -19.38 11.64 -3.39
C TRP A 313 -18.45 10.55 -2.88
N LEU A 314 -17.41 10.94 -2.15
CA LEU A 314 -16.53 10.00 -1.47
C LEU A 314 -16.26 10.46 -0.04
N CYS A 315 -16.39 9.54 0.92
CA CYS A 315 -16.15 9.81 2.34
C CYS A 315 -16.90 11.08 2.80
N GLY A 316 -18.12 11.26 2.26
CA GLY A 316 -19.06 12.40 2.35
C GLY A 316 -18.42 13.79 2.29
N ARG A 317 -17.37 13.93 1.49
CA ARG A 317 -16.96 15.19 0.91
C ARG A 317 -17.35 15.18 -0.57
N GLU A 318 -17.81 16.33 -1.05
CA GLU A 318 -18.00 16.57 -2.47
C GLU A 318 -16.65 16.81 -3.13
N LEU A 319 -16.26 15.90 -4.02
CA LEU A 319 -15.15 16.11 -4.94
C LEU A 319 -15.74 16.65 -6.25
N ILE A 320 -15.41 17.89 -6.58
CA ILE A 320 -15.83 18.49 -7.85
C ILE A 320 -14.76 18.20 -8.89
N VAL A 321 -15.13 17.43 -9.90
CA VAL A 321 -14.34 17.25 -11.12
C VAL A 321 -14.80 18.31 -12.12
N PRO A 322 -13.95 19.29 -12.48
CA PRO A 322 -14.37 20.45 -13.27
C PRO A 322 -14.96 20.09 -14.63
N PHE A 323 -14.39 19.07 -15.27
CA PHE A 323 -14.84 18.59 -16.58
C PHE A 323 -14.68 17.09 -16.68
N HIS A 324 -15.71 16.42 -17.21
CA HIS A 324 -15.62 15.00 -17.55
C HIS A 324 -16.40 14.68 -18.84
N CYS A 325 -15.96 13.63 -19.54
CA CYS A 325 -16.62 13.12 -20.74
C CYS A 325 -16.38 11.61 -20.83
N GLY A 326 -17.44 10.80 -20.94
CA GLY A 326 -17.33 9.37 -21.32
C GLY A 326 -16.30 8.54 -20.53
N GLY A 327 -16.20 8.72 -19.21
CA GLY A 327 -15.22 8.03 -18.36
C GLY A 327 -13.82 8.67 -18.31
N VAL A 328 -13.67 9.86 -18.89
CA VAL A 328 -12.47 10.71 -18.83
C VAL A 328 -12.69 11.89 -17.88
N ALA A 329 -11.75 12.17 -17.00
CA ALA A 329 -11.71 13.41 -16.20
C ALA A 329 -10.66 14.37 -16.74
N LEU A 330 -10.95 15.67 -16.69
CA LEU A 330 -10.03 16.76 -17.02
C LEU A 330 -9.87 17.65 -15.79
N LEU A 331 -8.63 17.71 -15.29
CA LEU A 331 -8.23 18.43 -14.09
C LEU A 331 -7.11 19.43 -14.43
N ASP A 332 -7.06 20.51 -13.66
CA ASP A 332 -5.93 21.42 -13.66
C ASP A 332 -4.98 21.05 -12.52
N PHE A 333 -3.67 21.16 -12.70
CA PHE A 333 -2.70 20.86 -11.66
C PHE A 333 -2.96 21.62 -10.34
N SER A 334 -3.45 22.87 -10.43
CA SER A 334 -3.82 23.66 -9.26
C SER A 334 -5.01 23.10 -8.47
N THR A 335 -5.90 22.33 -9.11
CA THR A 335 -7.04 21.66 -8.44
C THR A 335 -6.60 20.44 -7.65
N ILE A 336 -5.51 19.80 -8.06
CA ILE A 336 -4.94 18.62 -7.41
C ILE A 336 -4.14 19.02 -6.16
N CYS A 337 -3.38 20.10 -6.27
CA CYS A 337 -2.47 20.52 -5.21
C CYS A 337 -3.21 21.25 -4.07
N GLY A 338 -2.91 20.88 -2.84
CA GLY A 338 -3.47 21.46 -1.61
C GLY A 338 -4.85 20.92 -1.23
N ALA A 339 -5.82 20.96 -2.14
CA ALA A 339 -7.22 20.66 -1.83
C ALA A 339 -7.55 19.15 -1.76
N LEU A 340 -6.85 18.33 -2.55
CA LEU A 340 -7.07 16.90 -2.67
C LEU A 340 -6.05 16.10 -1.85
N GLY A 341 -6.51 14.99 -1.29
CA GLY A 341 -5.70 14.02 -0.58
C GLY A 341 -5.78 12.62 -1.21
N PRO A 342 -5.04 11.67 -0.63
CA PRO A 342 -4.98 10.29 -1.16
C PRO A 342 -6.33 9.58 -1.30
N PRO A 343 -7.33 9.77 -0.41
CA PRO A 343 -8.67 9.23 -0.62
C PRO A 343 -9.34 9.78 -1.89
N ASP A 344 -9.14 11.06 -2.21
CA ASP A 344 -9.72 11.70 -3.40
C ASP A 344 -9.11 11.11 -4.67
N PHE A 345 -7.79 10.90 -4.69
CA PHE A 345 -7.10 10.29 -5.82
C PHE A 345 -7.56 8.86 -6.09
N HIS A 346 -7.74 8.06 -5.03
CA HIS A 346 -8.33 6.72 -5.14
C HIS A 346 -9.74 6.74 -5.74
N CYS A 347 -10.54 7.74 -5.41
CA CYS A 347 -11.87 7.89 -5.99
C CYS A 347 -11.81 8.23 -7.47
N ILE A 348 -11.00 9.22 -7.84
CA ILE A 348 -10.76 9.59 -9.24
C ILE A 348 -10.32 8.35 -10.02
N ALA A 349 -9.39 7.57 -9.45
CA ALA A 349 -8.82 6.40 -10.09
C ALA A 349 -9.86 5.27 -10.31
N LYS A 350 -10.86 5.16 -9.43
CA LYS A 350 -11.96 4.19 -9.57
C LYS A 350 -13.09 4.66 -10.49
N THR A 351 -13.30 5.97 -10.59
CA THR A 351 -14.40 6.53 -11.38
C THR A 351 -14.04 6.70 -12.85
N PHE A 352 -12.78 7.02 -13.15
CA PHE A 352 -12.34 7.35 -14.51
C PHE A 352 -11.29 6.38 -15.02
N HIS A 353 -11.44 5.94 -16.27
CA HIS A 353 -10.42 5.12 -16.94
C HIS A 353 -9.30 5.95 -17.56
N THR A 354 -9.51 7.27 -17.69
CA THR A 354 -8.51 8.23 -18.18
C THR A 354 -8.59 9.53 -17.38
N VAL A 355 -7.45 10.09 -17.01
CA VAL A 355 -7.34 11.39 -16.34
C VAL A 355 -6.40 12.26 -17.16
N VAL A 356 -6.86 13.47 -17.49
CA VAL A 356 -6.12 14.50 -18.22
C VAL A 356 -5.72 15.59 -17.23
N ILE A 357 -4.45 15.96 -17.19
CA ILE A 357 -3.94 17.00 -16.30
C ILE A 357 -3.34 18.13 -17.11
N THR A 358 -3.89 19.33 -16.90
CA THR A 358 -3.43 20.55 -17.58
C THR A 358 -2.61 21.41 -16.64
N ASN A 359 -1.78 22.27 -17.24
CA ASN A 359 -1.04 23.32 -16.54
C ASN A 359 -0.09 22.85 -15.44
N ILE A 360 0.55 21.69 -15.62
CA ILE A 360 1.60 21.22 -14.71
C ILE A 360 2.78 22.23 -14.74
N PRO A 361 3.09 22.90 -13.62
CA PRO A 361 4.18 23.85 -13.56
C PRO A 361 5.53 23.12 -13.53
N ARG A 362 6.63 23.86 -13.72
CA ARG A 362 7.94 23.34 -13.32
C ARG A 362 7.99 23.28 -11.80
N ILE A 363 7.87 22.07 -11.26
CA ILE A 363 7.93 21.82 -9.82
C ILE A 363 9.36 22.02 -9.35
N ASN A 364 9.61 23.15 -8.67
CA ASN A 364 10.88 23.46 -8.03
C ASN A 364 10.84 23.05 -6.55
N GLY A 365 12.00 23.01 -5.87
CA GLY A 365 12.12 22.51 -4.49
C GLY A 365 11.32 23.24 -3.40
N LEU A 366 10.63 24.34 -3.73
CA LEU A 366 9.76 25.11 -2.82
C LEU A 366 8.38 24.46 -2.62
N ASP A 367 7.89 23.68 -3.60
CA ASP A 367 6.55 23.08 -3.58
C ASP A 367 6.58 21.59 -3.23
N ARG A 368 7.30 21.21 -2.16
CA ARG A 368 7.47 19.80 -1.75
C ARG A 368 6.13 19.09 -1.54
N ASN A 369 5.13 19.77 -0.98
CA ASN A 369 3.83 19.19 -0.72
C ASN A 369 3.05 18.90 -2.02
N ALA A 370 3.09 19.83 -2.99
CA ALA A 370 2.46 19.63 -4.30
C ALA A 370 3.13 18.49 -5.07
N ALA A 371 4.47 18.43 -5.04
CA ALA A 371 5.22 17.32 -5.62
C ALA A 371 4.81 15.98 -5.01
N GLN A 372 4.67 15.93 -3.67
CA GLN A 372 4.28 14.72 -2.96
C GLN A 372 2.84 14.29 -3.28
N GLN A 373 1.88 15.22 -3.29
CA GLN A 373 0.50 14.93 -3.69
C GLN A 373 0.42 14.41 -5.13
N PHE A 374 1.20 15.01 -6.03
CA PHE A 374 1.24 14.59 -7.43
C PHE A 374 1.83 13.19 -7.60
N VAL A 375 2.89 12.85 -6.86
CA VAL A 375 3.45 11.48 -6.83
C VAL A 375 2.40 10.49 -6.36
N ILE A 376 1.76 10.74 -5.20
CA ILE A 376 0.74 9.83 -4.67
C ILE A 376 -0.43 9.64 -5.64
N MET A 377 -0.86 10.71 -6.32
CA MET A 377 -1.90 10.61 -7.32
C MET A 377 -1.46 9.77 -8.52
N ILE A 378 -0.23 9.95 -9.03
CA ILE A 378 0.29 9.11 -10.13
C ILE A 378 0.31 7.64 -9.71
N ASP A 379 0.77 7.34 -8.49
CA ASP A 379 0.83 5.97 -7.97
C ASP A 379 -0.57 5.35 -7.90
N GLU A 380 -1.57 6.11 -7.46
CA GLU A 380 -2.98 5.67 -7.45
C GLU A 380 -3.55 5.44 -8.85
N LEU A 381 -3.31 6.36 -9.79
CA LEU A 381 -3.76 6.19 -11.18
C LEU A 381 -3.10 4.96 -11.81
N TYR A 382 -1.81 4.73 -11.55
CA TYR A 382 -1.08 3.57 -12.02
C TYR A 382 -1.67 2.27 -11.46
N GLN A 383 -1.95 2.23 -10.15
CA GLN A 383 -2.53 1.08 -9.47
C GLN A 383 -3.86 0.63 -10.09
N TYR A 384 -4.70 1.58 -10.51
CA TYR A 384 -6.00 1.31 -11.12
C TYR A 384 -5.97 1.23 -12.65
N ASN A 385 -4.78 1.18 -13.25
CA ASN A 385 -4.57 1.15 -14.71
C ASN A 385 -5.24 2.32 -15.44
N VAL A 386 -5.29 3.49 -14.79
CA VAL A 386 -5.87 4.70 -15.35
C VAL A 386 -4.87 5.36 -16.28
N LYS A 387 -5.31 5.71 -17.49
CA LYS A 387 -4.48 6.40 -18.47
C LYS A 387 -4.29 7.85 -18.02
N LEU A 388 -3.04 8.25 -17.79
CA LEU A 388 -2.68 9.63 -17.52
C LEU A 388 -2.27 10.35 -18.80
N LEU A 389 -2.86 11.53 -19.03
CA LEU A 389 -2.64 12.39 -20.20
C LEU A 389 -2.22 13.81 -19.79
#